data_AF-A0A2G9MVJ3-F1
#
_entry.id   AF-A0A2G9MVJ3-F1
#
_cell.length_a   1.000
_cell.length_b   1.000
_cell.length_c   1.000
_cell.angle_alpha   90.00
_cell.angle_beta   90.00
_cell.angle_gamma   90.00
#
_symmetry.space_group_name_H-M   'P 1'
#
loop_
_entity.id
_entity.type
_entity.pdbx_description
1 polymer ?
#
loop_
_entity_poly.entity_id
_entity_poly.type
_entity_poly.pdbx_seq_one_letter_code
_entity_poly.pdbx_strand_id
1 'polypeptide(L)'
;NAFARVKSVNSGRVMVDFNHPLAGEKLTYTLKLEKRLSGRDEKLKALLLDFGVEADITDEKGKTVFKAKNLTQAKDQEKLKKTIAETIKLFFPEIKEVEFTS
;
A
#
# COMPACT_ATOMS: atom_id res chain seq x y z
N ASN A 1 -16.48 4.02 -15.36
CA ASN A 1 -17.63 3.09 -15.52
C ASN A 1 -18.08 2.64 -14.14
N ALA A 2 -19.38 2.67 -13.86
CA ALA A 2 -19.94 2.18 -12.61
C ALA A 2 -20.43 0.73 -12.79
N PHE A 3 -20.07 -0.17 -11.87
CA PHE A 3 -20.52 -1.55 -11.86
C PHE A 3 -21.77 -1.69 -10.98
N ALA A 4 -22.73 -2.50 -11.42
CA ALA A 4 -23.98 -2.72 -10.70
C ALA A 4 -24.47 -4.16 -10.89
N ARG A 5 -25.16 -4.70 -9.88
CA ARG A 5 -25.81 -6.01 -9.94
C ARG A 5 -27.28 -5.83 -10.31
N VAL A 6 -27.75 -6.52 -11.34
CA VAL A 6 -29.19 -6.54 -11.67
C VAL A 6 -29.94 -7.30 -10.58
N LYS A 7 -30.92 -6.66 -9.94
CA LYS A 7 -31.83 -7.31 -8.98
C LYS A 7 -33.04 -7.94 -9.65
N SER A 8 -33.63 -7.26 -10.62
CA SER A 8 -34.82 -7.75 -11.33
C SER A 8 -35.04 -7.00 -12.64
N VAL A 9 -35.79 -7.63 -13.55
CA VAL A 9 -36.26 -7.04 -14.81
C VAL A 9 -37.77 -7.19 -14.87
N ASN A 10 -38.51 -6.10 -15.06
CA ASN A 10 -39.96 -6.13 -15.16
C ASN A 10 -40.49 -5.04 -16.08
N SER A 11 -41.40 -5.39 -17.01
CA SER A 11 -42.03 -4.48 -17.99
C SER A 11 -41.05 -3.50 -18.67
N GLY A 12 -39.89 -3.99 -19.09
CA GLY A 12 -38.86 -3.18 -19.75
C GLY A 12 -38.01 -2.29 -18.83
N ARG A 13 -38.22 -2.34 -17.51
CA ARG A 13 -37.39 -1.65 -16.50
C ARG A 13 -36.48 -2.65 -15.80
N VAL A 14 -35.24 -2.23 -15.53
CA VAL A 14 -34.25 -3.03 -14.81
C VAL A 14 -33.97 -2.36 -13.48
N MET A 15 -34.17 -3.09 -12.38
CA MET A 15 -33.73 -2.66 -11.06
C MET A 15 -32.27 -3.11 -10.87
N VAL A 16 -31.40 -2.16 -10.54
CA VAL A 16 -29.96 -2.38 -10.36
C VAL A 16 -29.51 -1.94 -8.97
N ASP A 17 -28.61 -2.73 -8.39
CA ASP A 17 -27.94 -2.45 -7.12
C ASP A 17 -26.52 -1.97 -7.37
N PHE A 18 -26.18 -0.80 -6.85
CA PHE A 18 -24.85 -0.20 -6.94
C PHE A 18 -24.04 -0.36 -5.64
N ASN A 19 -24.58 -1.05 -4.63
CA ASN A 19 -23.86 -1.26 -3.39
C ASN A 19 -22.64 -2.15 -3.59
N HIS A 20 -21.64 -1.96 -2.71
CA HIS A 20 -20.53 -2.91 -2.61
C HIS A 20 -21.09 -4.33 -2.37
N PRO A 21 -20.51 -5.39 -2.95
CA PRO A 21 -21.08 -6.75 -2.87
C PRO A 21 -21.32 -7.29 -1.45
N LEU A 22 -20.58 -6.78 -0.46
CA LEU A 22 -20.68 -7.16 0.96
C LEU A 22 -21.45 -6.14 1.81
N ALA A 23 -22.13 -5.17 1.19
CA ALA A 23 -22.86 -4.14 1.93
C ALA A 23 -24.04 -4.75 2.70
N GLY A 24 -24.07 -4.53 4.01
CA GLY A 24 -25.10 -5.07 4.92
C GLY A 24 -24.83 -6.49 5.43
N GLU A 25 -23.77 -7.14 4.96
CA GLU A 25 -23.38 -8.48 5.41
C GLU A 25 -22.59 -8.45 6.72
N LYS A 26 -22.77 -9.47 7.58
CA LYS A 26 -21.94 -9.66 8.78
C LYS A 26 -20.70 -10.48 8.42
N LEU A 27 -19.53 -9.86 8.47
CA LEU A 27 -18.26 -10.52 8.17
C LEU A 27 -17.63 -11.09 9.45
N THR A 28 -17.22 -12.36 9.40
CA THR A 28 -16.48 -13.02 10.49
C THR A 28 -15.08 -13.36 9.98
N TYR A 29 -14.06 -12.91 10.70
CA TYR A 29 -12.66 -13.16 10.37
C TYR A 29 -11.95 -13.85 11.53
N THR A 30 -11.18 -14.89 11.23
CA THR A 30 -10.23 -15.49 12.17
C THR A 30 -8.88 -14.85 11.94
N LEU A 31 -8.42 -14.06 12.90
CA LEU A 31 -7.12 -13.39 12.83
C LEU A 31 -6.08 -14.19 13.61
N LYS A 32 -4.90 -14.37 13.02
CA LYS A 32 -3.73 -14.96 13.67
C LYS A 32 -2.58 -13.96 13.63
N LEU A 33 -1.96 -13.73 14.79
CA LEU A 33 -0.75 -12.91 14.87
C LEU A 33 0.45 -13.77 14.45
N GLU A 34 1.02 -13.48 13.27
CA GLU A 34 2.18 -14.24 12.76
C GLU A 34 3.50 -13.74 13.35
N LYS A 35 3.78 -12.44 13.27
CA LYS A 35 5.03 -11.85 13.76
C LYS A 35 4.82 -10.40 14.21
N ARG A 36 5.53 -10.01 15.28
CA ARG A 36 5.67 -8.60 15.69
C ARG A 36 7.01 -8.06 15.19
N LEU A 37 6.98 -7.04 14.32
CA LEU A 37 8.18 -6.38 13.84
C LEU A 37 8.66 -5.36 14.88
N SER A 38 9.86 -5.58 15.44
CA SER A 38 10.47 -4.67 16.44
C SER A 38 11.60 -3.84 15.83
N GLY A 39 12.38 -4.41 14.92
CA GLY A 39 13.51 -3.74 14.28
C GLY A 39 13.08 -2.65 13.30
N ARG A 40 13.80 -1.53 13.29
CA ARG A 40 13.58 -0.40 12.37
C ARG A 40 13.62 -0.86 10.91
N ASP A 41 14.64 -1.61 10.53
CA ASP A 41 14.86 -2.06 9.15
C ASP A 41 13.78 -3.04 8.69
N GLU A 42 13.34 -3.95 9.58
CA GLU A 42 12.23 -4.87 9.28
C GLU A 42 10.93 -4.10 9.03
N LYS A 43 10.63 -3.08 9.85
CA LYS A 43 9.44 -2.25 9.67
C LYS A 43 9.50 -1.43 8.38
N LEU A 44 10.67 -0.88 8.04
CA LEU A 44 10.85 -0.15 6.79
C LEU A 44 10.69 -1.06 5.58
N LYS A 45 11.24 -2.28 5.62
CA LYS A 45 11.03 -3.27 4.55
C LYS A 45 9.55 -3.64 4.39
N ALA A 46 8.85 -3.87 5.50
CA ALA A 46 7.41 -4.17 5.47
C ALA A 46 6.59 -2.99 4.94
N LEU A 47 6.94 -1.76 5.30
CA LEU A 47 6.29 -0.55 4.78
C LEU A 47 6.48 -0.45 3.26
N LEU A 48 7.70 -0.66 2.75
CA LEU A 48 7.96 -0.62 1.32
C LEU A 48 7.24 -1.75 0.57
N LEU A 49 7.14 -2.93 1.17
CA LEU A 49 6.37 -4.05 0.64
C LEU A 49 4.87 -3.72 0.54
N ASP A 50 4.31 -2.96 1.47
CA ASP A 50 2.91 -2.48 1.42
C ASP A 50 2.67 -1.56 0.20
N PHE A 51 3.70 -0.81 -0.20
CA PHE A 51 3.71 -0.03 -1.45
C PHE A 51 4.07 -0.85 -2.70
N GLY A 52 4.28 -2.17 -2.56
CA GLY A 52 4.68 -3.06 -3.66
C GLY A 52 6.15 -2.91 -4.09
N VAL A 53 6.99 -2.28 -3.26
CA VAL A 53 8.41 -2.03 -3.56
C VAL A 53 9.29 -2.97 -2.74
N GLU A 54 9.98 -3.88 -3.43
CA GLU A 54 11.07 -4.63 -2.82
C GLU A 54 12.34 -3.78 -2.81
N ALA A 55 12.82 -3.42 -1.62
CA ALA A 55 14.05 -2.67 -1.48
C ALA A 55 14.98 -3.25 -0.40
N ASP A 56 16.27 -3.23 -0.71
CA ASP A 56 17.31 -3.43 0.28
C ASP A 56 17.65 -2.10 0.95
N ILE A 57 17.70 -2.12 2.27
CA ILE A 57 17.97 -0.95 3.10
C ILE A 57 19.45 -0.99 3.47
N THR A 58 20.16 0.09 3.19
CA THR A 58 21.54 0.28 3.65
C THR A 58 21.63 1.65 4.32
N ASP A 59 22.23 1.71 5.51
CA ASP A 59 22.54 3.00 6.14
C ASP A 59 23.97 3.41 5.77
N GLU A 60 24.10 4.53 5.05
CA GLU A 60 25.39 5.14 4.77
C GLU A 60 25.43 6.55 5.36
N LYS A 61 26.38 6.80 6.27
CA LYS A 61 26.67 8.14 6.84
C LYS A 61 25.43 8.92 7.34
N GLY A 62 24.50 8.25 8.02
CA GLY A 62 23.30 8.88 8.57
C GLY A 62 22.16 9.13 7.57
N LYS A 63 22.29 8.63 6.34
CA LYS A 63 21.22 8.55 5.35
C LYS A 63 20.77 7.11 5.19
N THR A 64 19.45 6.90 5.11
CA THR A 64 18.89 5.58 4.81
C THR A 64 18.64 5.50 3.31
N VAL A 65 19.46 4.68 2.64
CA VAL A 65 19.41 4.47 1.19
C VAL A 65 18.56 3.23 0.90
N PHE A 66 17.58 3.40 0.04
CA PHE A 66 16.71 2.33 -0.42
C PHE A 66 17.10 1.93 -1.85
N LYS A 67 17.65 0.73 -2.00
CA LYS A 67 17.95 0.12 -3.30
C LYS A 67 16.76 -0.72 -3.72
N ALA A 68 15.92 -0.16 -4.58
CA ALA A 68 14.71 -0.84 -5.01
C ALA A 68 14.99 -1.76 -6.20
N LYS A 69 14.62 -3.03 -6.08
CA LYS A 69 14.86 -4.05 -7.11
C LYS A 69 13.88 -3.96 -8.28
N ASN A 70 12.65 -3.53 -8.01
CA ASN A 70 11.54 -3.60 -8.97
C ASN A 70 11.00 -2.23 -9.42
N LEU A 71 11.81 -1.17 -9.36
CA LEU A 71 11.41 0.18 -9.73
C LEU A 71 11.45 0.37 -11.27
N THR A 72 10.60 -0.39 -11.97
CA THR A 72 10.42 -0.27 -13.43
C THR A 72 9.81 1.10 -13.77
N GLN A 73 10.35 1.73 -14.81
CA GLN A 73 10.09 3.13 -15.18
C GLN A 73 8.62 3.37 -15.56
N ALA A 74 7.85 4.02 -14.70
CA ALA A 74 6.55 4.59 -15.04
C ALA A 74 6.38 5.95 -14.36
N LYS A 75 5.61 6.85 -14.98
CA LYS A 75 5.29 8.22 -14.54
C LYS A 75 4.80 8.34 -13.08
N ASP A 76 4.43 7.22 -12.46
CA ASP A 76 3.97 7.12 -11.07
C ASP A 76 5.10 7.13 -10.02
N GLN A 77 6.39 7.06 -10.41
CA GLN A 77 7.51 7.05 -9.47
C GLN A 77 7.61 8.31 -8.60
N GLU A 78 7.40 9.51 -9.14
CA GLU A 78 7.61 10.74 -8.36
C GLU A 78 6.58 10.90 -7.24
N LYS A 79 5.31 10.60 -7.55
CA LYS A 79 4.26 10.58 -6.53
C LYS A 79 4.51 9.49 -5.51
N LEU A 80 4.85 8.28 -5.96
CA LEU A 80 5.12 7.16 -5.07
C LEU A 80 6.31 7.44 -4.14
N LYS A 81 7.44 7.93 -4.67
CA LYS A 81 8.62 8.32 -3.89
C LYS A 81 8.28 9.42 -2.88
N LYS A 82 7.47 10.41 -3.27
CA LYS A 82 7.02 11.47 -2.37
C LYS A 82 6.13 10.94 -1.25
N THR A 83 5.13 10.12 -1.58
CA THR A 83 4.24 9.50 -0.60
C THR A 83 5.00 8.59 0.36
N ILE A 84 5.94 7.78 -0.15
CA ILE A 84 6.80 6.94 0.69
C ILE A 84 7.68 7.81 1.59
N ALA A 85 8.30 8.88 1.07
CA ALA A 85 9.13 9.78 1.87
C ALA A 85 8.33 10.49 2.98
N GLU A 86 7.10 10.96 2.68
CA GLU A 86 6.20 11.55 3.68
C GLU A 86 5.78 10.52 4.74
N THR A 87 5.45 9.30 4.30
CA THR A 87 5.06 8.19 5.18
C THR A 87 6.22 7.78 6.10
N ILE A 88 7.44 7.65 5.55
CA ILE A 88 8.64 7.36 6.34
C ILE A 88 8.91 8.47 7.35
N LYS A 89 8.81 9.74 6.97
CA LYS A 89 8.98 10.87 7.90
C LYS A 89 7.94 10.85 9.03
N LEU A 90 6.71 10.42 8.74
CA LEU A 90 5.65 10.34 9.74
C LEU A 90 5.89 9.22 10.75
N PHE A 91 6.28 8.02 10.28
CA PHE A 91 6.47 6.85 11.14
C PHE A 91 7.86 6.74 11.77
N PHE A 92 8.87 7.35 11.14
CA PHE A 92 10.27 7.31 11.55
C PHE A 92 10.87 8.72 11.50
N PRO A 93 10.50 9.62 12.43
CA PRO A 93 11.00 10.99 12.47
C PRO A 93 12.53 11.07 12.66
N GLU A 94 13.17 9.99 13.11
CA GLU A 94 14.63 9.86 13.19
C GLU A 94 15.32 9.81 11.81
N ILE A 95 14.60 9.48 10.73
CA ILE A 95 15.15 9.38 9.38
C ILE A 95 15.04 10.74 8.69
N LYS A 96 16.18 11.42 8.55
CA LYS A 96 16.25 12.79 8.01
C LYS A 96 16.25 12.84 6.49
N GLU A 97 16.87 11.86 5.83
CA GLU A 97 17.00 11.81 4.38
C GLU A 97 16.77 10.39 3.85
N VAL A 98 16.00 10.33 2.76
CA VAL A 98 15.58 9.11 2.08
C VAL A 98 16.01 9.25 0.63
N GLU A 99 16.94 8.40 0.20
CA GLU A 99 17.40 8.34 -1.19
C GLU A 99 16.92 7.03 -1.83
N PHE A 100 16.29 7.14 -3.00
CA PHE A 100 15.87 5.98 -3.79
C PHE A 100 16.85 5.78 -4.94
N THR A 101 17.59 4.67 -4.90
CA THR A 101 18.42 4.23 -6.03
C THR A 101 17.66 3.17 -6.80
N SER A 102 17.57 3.35 -8.12
CA SER A 102 17.06 2.36 -9.08
C SER A 102 18.19 1.49 -9.61
#